data_AF-I5C7B1-F1
#
_entry.id   AF-I5C7B1-F1
#
_cell.length_a   1.000
_cell.length_b   1.000
_cell.length_c   1.000
_cell.angle_alpha   90.00
_cell.angle_beta   90.00
_cell.angle_gamma   90.00
#
_symmetry.space_group_name_H-M   'P 1'
#
loop_
_entity.id
_entity.type
_entity.pdbx_description
1 polymer ?
#
loop_
_entity_poly.entity_id
_entity_poly.type
_entity_poly.pdbx_seq_one_letter_code
_entity_poly.pdbx_strand_id
1 'polypeptide(L)'
;MFLVGICLWSCDAFEDLPVGQEKTVWETLLEREDAALFVSVVERLTIVDTLQAFSPITVFVPSPESLALWANVALPEDADSVQLDAARNRILYHVVFNRRLLGAIEEETLPTLFEPNVISVTLQSGVRVLNEQAAVIEGNVDARNGIIHFIDGFLNPM
;
A
#
# COMPACT_ATOMS: atom_id res chain seq x y z
N MET A 1 48.53 44.32 -1.64
CA MET A 1 47.13 44.76 -1.75
C MET A 1 46.30 43.53 -2.11
N PHE A 2 45.40 43.14 -1.21
CA PHE A 2 44.36 42.10 -1.29
C PHE A 2 44.72 40.67 -1.75
N LEU A 3 44.60 39.72 -0.83
CA LEU A 3 43.66 38.60 -1.00
C LEU A 3 43.29 38.00 0.36
N VAL A 4 41.98 37.97 0.59
CA VAL A 4 41.24 37.52 1.76
C VAL A 4 41.16 35.99 1.71
N GLY A 5 41.56 35.30 2.77
CA GLY A 5 41.34 33.86 2.97
C GLY A 5 40.70 33.65 4.32
N ILE A 6 39.38 33.57 4.33
CA ILE A 6 38.49 33.49 5.51
C ILE A 6 38.73 32.18 6.25
N CYS A 7 39.18 32.27 7.51
CA CYS A 7 38.88 31.26 8.52
C CYS A 7 37.46 31.50 9.01
N LEU A 8 36.51 30.66 8.64
CA LEU A 8 35.25 30.55 9.38
C LEU A 8 34.85 29.07 9.46
N TRP A 9 34.68 28.66 10.71
CA TRP A 9 33.91 27.52 11.17
C TRP A 9 32.73 27.18 10.26
N SER A 10 32.56 25.88 10.00
CA SER A 10 31.20 25.33 9.97
C SER A 10 31.22 24.02 10.75
N CYS A 11 30.66 24.07 11.97
CA CYS A 11 29.82 22.98 12.44
C CYS A 11 28.81 22.67 11.32
N ASP A 12 28.65 21.41 10.98
CA ASP A 12 27.54 20.66 11.52
C ASP A 12 27.88 19.18 11.40
N ALA A 13 28.02 18.53 12.56
CA ALA A 13 27.64 17.14 12.65
C ALA A 13 26.16 17.13 12.25
N PHE A 14 25.89 16.84 10.97
CA PHE A 14 24.56 16.49 10.53
C PHE A 14 24.26 15.20 11.26
N GLU A 15 23.61 15.36 12.41
CA GLU A 15 23.19 14.29 13.28
C GLU A 15 22.54 13.22 12.40
N ASP A 16 22.96 11.99 12.61
CA ASP A 16 22.43 10.77 12.03
C ASP A 16 21.00 10.55 12.58
N LEU A 17 20.13 11.53 12.32
CA LEU A 17 18.71 11.47 12.57
C LEU A 17 18.22 10.28 11.75
N PRO A 18 17.42 9.36 12.32
CA PRO A 18 16.87 8.27 11.54
C PRO A 18 16.15 8.91 10.36
N VAL A 19 16.64 8.64 9.14
CA VAL A 19 16.02 9.11 7.89
C VAL A 19 14.58 8.64 7.95
N GLY A 20 13.68 9.55 8.34
CA GLY A 20 12.26 9.30 8.28
C GLY A 20 11.98 8.92 6.84
N GLN A 21 11.36 7.77 6.62
CA GLN A 21 10.94 7.25 5.32
C GLN A 21 10.52 8.40 4.40
N GLU A 22 11.38 8.75 3.44
CA GLU A 22 11.13 9.89 2.54
C GLU A 22 10.04 9.54 1.51
N LYS A 23 9.91 8.24 1.21
CA LYS A 23 9.06 7.71 0.14
C LYS A 23 7.64 7.47 0.62
N THR A 24 6.68 7.88 -0.20
CA THR A 24 5.26 7.58 -0.05
C THR A 24 4.98 6.11 -0.38
N VAL A 25 3.81 5.63 0.02
CA VAL A 25 3.29 4.31 -0.33
C VAL A 25 3.37 4.10 -1.85
N TRP A 26 2.98 5.10 -2.65
CA TRP A 26 3.03 5.00 -4.10
C TRP A 26 4.46 4.87 -4.63
N GLU A 27 5.40 5.69 -4.15
CA GLU A 27 6.81 5.60 -4.53
C GLU A 27 7.44 4.27 -4.12
N THR A 28 7.11 3.76 -2.93
CA THR A 28 7.57 2.45 -2.48
C THR A 28 7.03 1.31 -3.36
N LEU A 29 5.78 1.41 -3.85
CA LEU A 29 5.21 0.41 -4.76
C LEU A 29 5.89 0.45 -6.14
N LEU A 30 6.29 1.63 -6.64
CA LEU A 30 6.96 1.77 -7.94
C LEU A 30 8.35 1.11 -7.97
N GLU A 31 9.03 1.01 -6.82
CA GLU A 31 10.36 0.43 -6.71
C GLU A 31 10.35 -1.10 -6.49
N ARG A 32 9.17 -1.69 -6.31
CA ARG A 32 8.98 -3.09 -5.93
C ARG A 32 8.53 -3.91 -7.13
N GLU A 33 9.34 -4.88 -7.53
CA GLU A 33 9.03 -5.77 -8.67
C GLU A 33 7.76 -6.60 -8.43
N ASP A 34 7.54 -7.04 -7.19
CA ASP A 34 6.37 -7.78 -6.74
C ASP A 34 5.08 -6.92 -6.67
N ALA A 35 5.21 -5.59 -6.70
CA ALA A 35 4.08 -4.66 -6.79
C ALA A 35 3.82 -4.16 -8.22
N ALA A 36 4.64 -4.51 -9.21
CA ALA A 36 4.57 -3.93 -10.57
C ALA A 36 3.20 -4.15 -11.25
N LEU A 37 2.59 -5.32 -11.06
CA LEU A 37 1.25 -5.59 -11.60
C LEU A 37 0.18 -4.75 -10.88
N PHE A 38 0.30 -4.59 -9.56
CA PHE A 38 -0.62 -3.77 -8.76
C PHE A 38 -0.56 -2.30 -9.18
N VAL A 39 0.65 -1.75 -9.36
CA VAL A 39 0.88 -0.40 -9.91
C VAL A 39 0.17 -0.25 -11.26
N SER A 40 0.39 -1.19 -12.18
CA SER A 40 -0.22 -1.15 -13.52
C SER A 40 -1.75 -1.13 -13.47
N VAL A 41 -2.36 -1.90 -12.56
CA VAL A 41 -3.82 -1.91 -12.35
C VAL A 41 -4.29 -0.58 -11.78
N VAL A 42 -3.59 -0.02 -10.78
CA VAL A 42 -3.93 1.26 -10.15
C VAL A 42 -3.87 2.41 -11.16
N GLU A 43 -2.85 2.44 -12.02
CA GLU A 43 -2.72 3.43 -13.10
C GLU A 43 -3.85 3.28 -14.13
N ARG A 44 -4.13 2.04 -14.57
CA ARG A 44 -5.23 1.75 -15.50
C ARG A 44 -6.58 2.19 -14.96
N LEU A 45 -6.79 2.04 -13.65
CA LEU A 45 -8.01 2.44 -12.95
C LEU A 45 -8.02 3.92 -12.56
N THR A 46 -6.94 4.66 -12.78
CA THR A 46 -6.85 6.09 -12.47
C THR A 46 -7.13 6.42 -11.00
N ILE A 47 -6.73 5.54 -10.07
CA ILE A 47 -6.95 5.72 -8.62
C ILE A 47 -5.70 6.17 -7.84
N VAL A 48 -4.61 6.49 -8.55
CA VAL A 48 -3.35 6.97 -7.97
C VAL A 48 -3.57 8.19 -7.07
N ASP A 49 -4.35 9.16 -7.54
CA ASP A 49 -4.66 10.37 -6.77
C ASP A 49 -5.46 10.04 -5.50
N THR A 50 -6.37 9.07 -5.57
CA THR A 50 -7.13 8.59 -4.42
C THR A 50 -6.19 8.01 -3.35
N LEU A 51 -5.24 7.14 -3.75
CA LEU A 51 -4.28 6.57 -2.79
C LEU A 51 -3.37 7.62 -2.15
N GLN A 52 -3.05 8.69 -2.87
CA GLN A 52 -2.22 9.77 -2.36
C GLN A 52 -2.98 10.80 -1.53
N ALA A 53 -4.29 10.98 -1.79
CA ALA A 53 -5.14 11.92 -1.07
C ALA A 53 -5.39 11.49 0.38
N PHE A 54 -5.39 10.18 0.65
CA PHE A 54 -5.56 9.65 2.00
C PHE A 54 -4.22 9.45 2.71
N SER A 55 -4.13 9.96 3.94
CA SER A 55 -2.99 9.73 4.82
C SER A 55 -3.43 9.84 6.30
N PRO A 56 -3.08 8.88 7.16
CA PRO A 56 -2.36 7.65 6.82
C PRO A 56 -3.27 6.55 6.27
N ILE A 57 -2.72 5.70 5.38
CA ILE A 57 -3.38 4.50 4.87
C ILE A 57 -2.54 3.24 5.09
N THR A 58 -3.17 2.07 4.98
CA THR A 58 -2.47 0.81 4.86
C THR A 58 -2.96 0.09 3.59
N VAL A 59 -2.03 -0.38 2.75
CA VAL A 59 -2.35 -1.05 1.48
C VAL A 59 -1.99 -2.52 1.59
N PHE A 60 -2.95 -3.38 1.30
CA PHE A 60 -2.76 -4.82 1.14
C PHE A 60 -2.53 -5.15 -0.33
N VAL A 61 -1.28 -5.41 -0.72
CA VAL A 61 -0.91 -5.71 -2.10
C VAL A 61 -1.11 -7.20 -2.36
N PRO A 62 -2.05 -7.60 -3.24
CA PRO A 62 -2.24 -8.99 -3.62
C PRO A 62 -1.05 -9.56 -4.37
N SER A 63 -0.83 -10.87 -4.27
CA SER A 63 0.18 -11.57 -5.06
C SER A 63 -0.07 -11.35 -6.57
N PRO A 64 0.99 -11.22 -7.38
CA PRO A 64 0.85 -11.04 -8.83
C PRO A 64 -0.03 -12.10 -9.48
N GLU A 65 0.04 -13.34 -9.01
CA GLU A 65 -0.76 -14.46 -9.51
C GLU A 65 -2.25 -14.26 -9.24
N SER A 66 -2.61 -13.94 -7.99
CA SER A 66 -4.01 -13.73 -7.60
C SER A 66 -4.61 -12.50 -8.26
N LEU A 67 -3.81 -11.42 -8.38
CA LEU A 67 -4.23 -10.20 -9.05
C LEU A 67 -4.43 -10.40 -10.55
N ALA A 68 -3.54 -11.13 -11.22
CA ALA A 68 -3.67 -11.43 -12.65
C ALA A 68 -4.94 -12.26 -12.93
N LEU A 69 -5.23 -13.27 -12.10
CA LEU A 69 -6.44 -14.07 -12.20
C LEU A 69 -7.70 -13.21 -12.07
N TRP A 70 -7.73 -12.30 -11.09
CA TRP A 70 -8.83 -11.36 -10.93
C TRP A 70 -8.96 -10.40 -12.12
N ALA A 71 -7.85 -9.78 -12.54
CA ALA A 71 -7.85 -8.78 -13.61
C ALA A 71 -8.30 -9.35 -14.96
N ASN A 72 -7.93 -10.59 -15.27
CA ASN A 72 -8.37 -11.28 -16.49
C ASN A 72 -9.90 -11.45 -16.58
N VAL A 73 -10.57 -11.55 -15.43
CA VAL A 73 -12.02 -11.74 -15.37
C VAL A 73 -12.76 -10.40 -15.18
N ALA A 74 -12.25 -9.56 -14.29
CA ALA A 74 -12.92 -8.34 -13.84
C ALA A 74 -12.52 -7.08 -14.60
N LEU A 75 -11.43 -7.12 -15.36
CA LEU A 75 -10.81 -5.95 -16.00
C LEU A 75 -10.39 -6.25 -17.46
N PRO A 76 -11.32 -6.74 -18.32
CA PRO A 76 -11.04 -7.05 -19.72
C PRO A 76 -10.58 -5.80 -20.49
N GLU A 77 -9.91 -5.97 -21.62
CA GLU A 77 -9.37 -4.84 -22.40
C GLU A 77 -10.46 -3.85 -22.85
N ASP A 78 -11.65 -4.35 -23.17
CA ASP A 78 -12.83 -3.61 -23.61
C ASP A 78 -13.78 -3.23 -22.46
N ALA A 79 -13.25 -3.17 -21.22
CA ALA A 79 -14.06 -2.86 -20.05
C ALA A 79 -14.81 -1.53 -20.18
N ASP A 80 -16.12 -1.56 -19.95
CA ASP A 80 -16.94 -0.36 -19.92
C ASP A 80 -16.75 0.44 -18.62
N SER A 81 -17.36 1.63 -18.55
CA SER A 81 -17.24 2.50 -17.36
C SER A 81 -17.75 1.83 -16.08
N VAL A 82 -18.81 1.03 -16.17
CA VAL A 82 -19.41 0.35 -15.00
C VAL A 82 -18.46 -0.72 -14.47
N GLN A 83 -17.82 -1.48 -15.37
CA GLN A 83 -16.82 -2.47 -15.02
C GLN A 83 -15.57 -1.81 -14.41
N LEU A 84 -15.11 -0.71 -14.99
CA LEU A 84 -13.99 0.06 -14.43
C LEU A 84 -14.30 0.59 -13.03
N ASP A 85 -15.51 1.12 -12.79
CA ASP A 85 -15.94 1.58 -11.47
C ASP A 85 -16.04 0.44 -10.46
N ALA A 86 -16.55 -0.73 -10.86
CA ALA A 86 -16.55 -1.92 -10.02
C ALA A 86 -15.12 -2.39 -9.69
N ALA A 87 -14.21 -2.35 -10.66
CA ALA A 87 -12.81 -2.69 -10.46
C ALA A 87 -12.09 -1.71 -9.52
N ARG A 88 -12.35 -0.40 -9.64
CA ARG A 88 -11.87 0.63 -8.69
C ARG A 88 -12.26 0.29 -7.27
N ASN A 89 -13.54 0.01 -7.04
CA ASN A 89 -14.05 -0.35 -5.71
C ASN A 89 -13.39 -1.62 -5.15
N ARG A 90 -13.09 -2.61 -6.01
CA ARG A 90 -12.38 -3.82 -5.60
C ARG A 90 -10.93 -3.57 -5.21
N ILE A 91 -10.23 -2.66 -5.89
CA ILE A 91 -8.88 -2.27 -5.47
C ILE A 91 -8.92 -1.40 -4.21
N LEU A 92 -9.89 -0.49 -4.08
CA LEU A 92 -10.08 0.31 -2.85
C LEU A 92 -10.42 -0.55 -1.63
N TYR A 93 -11.01 -1.73 -1.83
CA TYR A 93 -11.20 -2.71 -0.76
C TYR A 93 -9.89 -3.19 -0.13
N HIS A 94 -8.80 -3.23 -0.89
CA HIS A 94 -7.48 -3.60 -0.40
C HIS A 94 -6.77 -2.48 0.38
N VAL A 95 -7.39 -1.31 0.49
CA VAL A 95 -6.82 -0.14 1.16
C VAL A 95 -7.65 0.16 2.39
N VAL A 96 -7.00 0.27 3.54
CA VAL A 96 -7.66 0.57 4.81
C VAL A 96 -7.19 1.90 5.37
N PHE A 97 -8.06 2.53 6.16
CA PHE A 97 -7.73 3.75 6.87
C PHE A 97 -6.73 3.49 8.00
N ASN A 98 -5.89 4.49 8.25
CA ASN A 98 -4.88 4.53 9.29
C ASN A 98 -3.68 3.60 9.06
N ARG A 99 -2.61 3.84 9.83
CA ARG A 99 -1.43 2.98 9.86
C ARG A 99 -1.75 1.74 10.69
N ARG A 100 -1.69 0.56 10.06
CA ARG A 100 -1.96 -0.73 10.71
C ARG A 100 -0.71 -1.59 10.62
N LEU A 101 0.05 -1.68 11.71
CA LEU A 101 1.19 -2.59 11.84
C LEU A 101 0.69 -3.99 12.24
N LEU A 102 1.22 -5.06 11.65
CA LEU A 102 0.79 -6.44 11.94
C LEU A 102 0.85 -6.80 13.42
N GLY A 103 1.86 -6.30 14.14
CA GLY A 103 2.04 -6.56 15.57
C GLY A 103 1.06 -5.78 16.45
N ALA A 104 0.46 -4.72 15.95
CA ALA A 104 -0.57 -3.94 16.65
C ALA A 104 -2.00 -4.35 16.26
N ILE A 105 -2.15 -5.21 15.24
CA ILE A 105 -3.43 -5.81 14.87
C ILE A 105 -3.59 -7.06 15.72
N GLU A 106 -4.43 -6.99 16.76
CA GLU A 106 -4.77 -8.16 17.59
C GLU A 106 -5.78 -9.05 16.85
N GLU A 107 -7.05 -8.68 16.89
CA GLU A 107 -8.15 -9.20 16.08
C GLU A 107 -9.11 -8.03 15.83
N GLU A 108 -9.09 -7.47 14.63
CA GLU A 108 -9.81 -6.23 14.31
C GLU A 108 -10.52 -6.36 12.96
N THR A 109 -11.65 -5.67 12.85
CA THR A 109 -12.27 -5.32 11.56
C THR A 109 -11.70 -3.99 11.08
N LEU A 110 -10.96 -4.03 9.99
CA LEU A 110 -10.32 -2.85 9.40
C LEU A 110 -11.27 -2.20 8.38
N PRO A 111 -11.71 -0.94 8.59
CA PRO A 111 -12.53 -0.24 7.61
C PRO A 111 -11.72 0.06 6.34
N THR A 112 -12.27 -0.31 5.19
CA THR A 112 -11.65 -0.11 3.88
C THR A 112 -12.04 1.24 3.27
N LEU A 113 -11.32 1.70 2.25
CA LEU A 113 -11.71 2.87 1.45
C LEU A 113 -12.96 2.59 0.60
N PHE A 114 -13.35 1.33 0.43
CA PHE A 114 -14.61 0.95 -0.20
C PHE A 114 -15.69 0.76 0.87
N GLU A 115 -16.17 1.85 1.45
CA GLU A 115 -17.19 1.83 2.49
C GLU A 115 -18.52 1.20 2.02
N PRO A 116 -19.29 0.55 2.92
CA PRO A 116 -19.03 0.32 4.35
C PRO A 116 -18.25 -0.98 4.63
N ASN A 117 -17.51 -1.50 3.65
CA ASN A 117 -16.89 -2.81 3.76
C ASN A 117 -15.68 -2.80 4.69
N VAL A 118 -15.50 -3.90 5.42
CA VAL A 118 -14.40 -4.12 6.36
C VAL A 118 -13.60 -5.36 5.99
N ILE A 119 -12.34 -5.40 6.39
CA ILE A 119 -11.47 -6.59 6.34
C ILE A 119 -11.39 -7.16 7.75
N SER A 120 -11.74 -8.44 7.93
CA SER A 120 -11.49 -9.16 9.18
C SER A 120 -10.05 -9.67 9.20
N VAL A 121 -9.31 -9.43 10.29
CA VAL A 121 -7.97 -9.98 10.48
C VAL A 121 -7.97 -10.98 11.63
N THR A 122 -7.51 -12.20 11.35
CA THR A 122 -7.41 -13.30 12.32
C THR A 122 -5.97 -13.80 12.42
N LEU A 123 -5.61 -14.42 13.54
CA LEU A 123 -4.32 -15.09 13.70
C LEU A 123 -4.48 -16.60 13.55
N GLN A 124 -3.90 -17.19 12.51
CA GLN A 124 -3.92 -18.62 12.27
C GLN A 124 -2.49 -19.16 12.23
N SER A 125 -2.14 -20.06 13.14
CA SER A 125 -0.81 -20.68 13.22
C SER A 125 0.37 -19.67 13.20
N GLY A 126 0.18 -18.50 13.81
CA GLY A 126 1.19 -17.43 13.85
C GLY A 126 1.21 -16.52 12.62
N VAL A 127 0.36 -16.74 11.62
CA VAL A 127 0.22 -15.92 10.42
C VAL A 127 -1.08 -15.10 10.49
N ARG A 128 -1.02 -13.84 10.06
CA ARG A 128 -2.21 -12.98 9.94
C ARG A 128 -2.97 -13.36 8.68
N VAL A 129 -4.25 -13.72 8.83
CA VAL A 129 -5.15 -14.11 7.75
C VAL A 129 -6.28 -13.10 7.64
N LEU A 130 -6.43 -12.53 6.46
CA LEU A 130 -7.44 -11.55 6.09
C LEU A 130 -8.65 -12.26 5.49
N ASN A 131 -9.84 -12.02 6.03
CA ASN A 131 -11.12 -12.54 5.54
C ASN A 131 -11.20 -14.06 5.36
N GLU A 132 -10.29 -14.84 5.96
CA GLU A 132 -10.11 -16.26 5.64
C GLU A 132 -9.80 -16.52 4.14
N GLN A 133 -9.38 -15.48 3.41
CA GLN A 133 -9.13 -15.49 1.97
C GLN A 133 -7.64 -15.40 1.62
N ALA A 134 -6.87 -14.62 2.39
CA ALA A 134 -5.46 -14.36 2.09
C ALA A 134 -4.63 -14.23 3.36
N ALA A 135 -3.41 -14.75 3.36
CA ALA A 135 -2.44 -14.60 4.42
C ALA A 135 -1.43 -13.49 4.08
N VAL A 136 -0.96 -12.77 5.11
CA VAL A 136 0.14 -11.81 4.95
C VAL A 136 1.46 -12.56 4.81
N ILE A 137 2.13 -12.39 3.68
CA ILE A 137 3.42 -13.03 3.35
C ILE A 137 4.62 -12.14 3.68
N GLU A 138 4.46 -10.84 3.50
CA GLU A 138 5.42 -9.81 3.90
C GLU A 138 4.61 -8.61 4.41
N GLY A 139 5.05 -7.96 5.47
CA GLY A 139 4.35 -6.78 5.93
C GLY A 139 5.18 -5.89 6.81
N ASN A 140 4.55 -4.80 7.24
CA ASN A 140 5.19 -3.67 7.90
C ASN A 140 6.23 -2.98 7.01
N VAL A 141 6.00 -2.96 5.69
CA VAL A 141 6.80 -2.11 4.79
C VAL A 141 6.38 -0.68 5.05
N ASP A 142 7.24 0.05 5.74
CA ASP A 142 6.98 1.42 6.16
C ASP A 142 7.07 2.38 4.96
N ALA A 143 6.21 3.40 4.98
CA ALA A 143 6.21 4.50 4.03
C ALA A 143 5.73 5.79 4.72
N ARG A 144 6.07 6.94 4.15
CA ARG A 144 5.78 8.27 4.72
C ARG A 144 4.31 8.49 5.06
N ASN A 145 3.41 8.09 4.17
CA ASN A 145 1.96 8.27 4.30
C ASN A 145 1.21 6.96 4.65
N GLY A 146 1.91 5.89 5.02
CA GLY A 146 1.23 4.62 5.27
C GLY A 146 2.11 3.40 5.52
N ILE A 147 1.47 2.23 5.43
CA ILE A 147 2.13 0.93 5.54
C ILE A 147 1.68 0.05 4.38
N ILE A 148 2.58 -0.79 3.87
CA ILE A 148 2.28 -1.79 2.85
C ILE A 148 2.41 -3.19 3.47
N HIS A 149 1.46 -4.06 3.17
CA HIS A 149 1.50 -5.49 3.44
C HIS A 149 1.24 -6.26 2.16
N PHE A 150 2.09 -7.21 1.83
CA PHE A 150 1.88 -8.15 0.73
C PHE A 150 1.13 -9.38 1.23
N ILE A 151 0.14 -9.81 0.45
CA ILE A 151 -0.71 -10.96 0.77
C ILE A 151 -0.65 -12.00 -0.36
N ASP A 152 -0.85 -13.28 -0.04
CA ASP A 152 -0.81 -14.36 -1.04
C ASP A 152 -2.07 -14.48 -1.91
N GLY A 153 -3.14 -13.77 -1.56
CA GLY A 153 -4.46 -13.85 -2.19
C GLY A 153 -5.01 -12.51 -2.67
N PHE A 154 -6.22 -12.53 -3.24
CA PHE A 154 -6.98 -11.34 -3.61
C PHE A 154 -8.23 -11.23 -2.73
N LEU A 155 -8.40 -10.10 -2.05
CA LEU A 155 -9.51 -9.87 -1.12
C LEU A 155 -10.77 -9.47 -1.87
N ASN A 156 -11.88 -10.11 -1.51
CA ASN A 156 -13.19 -9.79 -2.05
C ASN A 156 -14.13 -9.38 -0.90
N PRO A 157 -14.91 -8.31 -1.05
CA PRO A 157 -15.94 -7.95 -0.09
C PRO A 157 -16.90 -9.13 0.13
N MET A 158 -17.21 -9.43 1.38
CA MET A 158 -18.18 -10.46 1.80
C MET A 158 -19.59 -9.88 1.96
#